data_AF-A0AA39JWY6-F1
#
_entry.id   AF-A0AA39JWY6-F1
#
_cell.length_a   1.000
_cell.length_b   1.000
_cell.length_c   1.000
_cell.angle_alpha   90.00
_cell.angle_beta   90.00
_cell.angle_gamma   90.00
#
_symmetry.space_group_name_H-M   'P 1'
#
loop_
_entity.id
_entity.type
_entity.pdbx_description
1 polymer ?
#
loop_
_entity_poly.entity_id
_entity_poly.type
_entity_poly.pdbx_seq_one_letter_code
_entity_poly.pdbx_strand_id
1 'polypeptide(L)'
;MGTVAGPKTIFEALDSIRNAGLDELHDHICRFVDSSRVPSSYISTLTQSQQTICYRFFLLAYFITGGREAPRAMQLQAALATYEKRDSAVITRTGSGKTLIIALSILLDNPSSGATITISPLKRLQLTQAADFCNKYKINTIAINDDTSRTQKFWDEMIYNVFARCPPDFWRNIVGK
;
A
#
# COMPACT_ATOMS: atom_id res chain seq x y z
N MET A 1 6.37 -6.44 -36.78
CA MET A 1 4.99 -6.66 -36.27
C MET A 1 5.01 -6.36 -34.79
N GLY A 2 4.49 -5.19 -34.38
CA GLY A 2 4.45 -4.80 -32.97
C GLY A 2 3.32 -5.55 -32.28
N THR A 3 3.67 -6.38 -31.30
CA THR A 3 2.69 -6.95 -30.36
C THR A 3 2.13 -5.81 -29.53
N VAL A 4 0.88 -5.42 -29.82
CA VAL A 4 0.13 -4.51 -28.96
C VAL A 4 -0.12 -5.25 -27.66
N ALA A 5 0.62 -4.89 -26.61
CA ALA A 5 0.40 -5.42 -25.27
C ALA A 5 -1.07 -5.16 -24.89
N GLY A 6 -1.78 -6.21 -24.47
CA GLY A 6 -3.14 -6.11 -23.97
C GLY A 6 -3.24 -5.13 -22.77
N PRO A 7 -4.45 -4.72 -22.38
CA PRO A 7 -4.62 -3.79 -21.27
C PRO A 7 -3.99 -4.38 -20.00
N LYS A 8 -2.96 -3.72 -19.48
CA LYS A 8 -2.32 -4.12 -18.22
C LYS A 8 -3.36 -4.06 -17.10
N THR A 9 -3.41 -5.09 -16.28
CA THR A 9 -4.24 -5.03 -15.06
C THR A 9 -3.67 -3.96 -14.11
N ILE A 10 -4.50 -3.43 -13.19
CA ILE A 10 -4.03 -2.46 -12.20
C ILE A 10 -2.84 -3.02 -11.39
N PHE A 11 -2.84 -4.33 -11.12
CA PHE A 11 -1.78 -5.00 -10.38
C PHE A 11 -0.46 -5.07 -11.17
N GLU A 12 -0.50 -5.34 -12.47
CA GLU A 12 0.68 -5.30 -13.35
C GLU A 12 1.27 -3.89 -13.45
N ALA A 13 0.41 -2.87 -13.50
CA ALA A 13 0.87 -1.48 -13.48
C ALA A 13 1.56 -1.14 -12.16
N LEU A 14 1.00 -1.54 -11.01
CA LEU A 14 1.62 -1.33 -9.70
C LEU A 14 2.94 -2.10 -9.58
N ASP A 15 3.02 -3.31 -10.11
CA ASP A 15 4.25 -4.11 -10.09
C ASP A 15 5.37 -3.48 -10.91
N SER A 16 5.03 -2.88 -12.07
CA SER A 16 6.02 -2.10 -12.82
C SER A 16 6.57 -0.92 -12.00
N ILE A 17 5.75 -0.25 -11.19
CA ILE A 17 6.20 0.85 -10.32
C ILE A 17 7.11 0.31 -9.21
N ARG A 18 6.77 -0.82 -8.58
CA ARG A 18 7.59 -1.44 -7.53
C ARG A 18 9.00 -1.77 -8.00
N ASN A 19 9.15 -2.11 -9.29
CA ASN A 19 10.42 -2.53 -9.85
C ASN A 19 11.13 -1.43 -10.65
N ALA A 20 10.45 -0.34 -11.00
CA ALA A 20 10.99 0.75 -11.81
C ALA A 20 12.20 1.44 -11.17
N GLY A 21 13.14 1.86 -12.02
CA GLY A 21 14.31 2.64 -11.64
C GLY A 21 13.98 4.12 -11.39
N LEU A 22 14.93 4.88 -10.83
CA LEU A 22 14.69 6.29 -10.48
C LEU A 22 14.28 7.14 -11.70
N ASP A 23 14.96 6.98 -12.82
CA ASP A 23 14.70 7.78 -14.03
C ASP A 23 13.29 7.50 -14.59
N GLU A 24 12.88 6.23 -14.64
CA GLU A 24 11.54 5.83 -15.05
C GLU A 24 10.46 6.38 -14.12
N LEU A 25 10.70 6.33 -12.81
CA LEU A 25 9.80 6.89 -11.81
C LEU A 25 9.69 8.41 -11.96
N HIS A 26 10.79 9.10 -12.24
CA HIS A 26 10.79 10.54 -12.48
C HIS A 26 10.01 10.90 -13.74
N ASP A 27 10.20 10.15 -14.82
CA ASP A 27 9.41 10.26 -16.05
C ASP A 27 7.91 10.08 -15.80
N HIS A 28 7.53 9.09 -14.99
CA HIS A 28 6.14 8.89 -14.60
C HIS A 28 5.56 10.07 -13.83
N ILE A 29 6.32 10.62 -12.87
CA ILE A 29 5.91 11.81 -12.12
C ILE A 29 5.69 12.99 -13.07
N CYS A 30 6.66 13.29 -13.92
CA CYS A 30 6.59 14.43 -14.84
C CYS A 30 5.45 14.30 -15.87
N ARG A 31 5.09 13.07 -16.26
CA ARG A 31 4.02 12.82 -17.25
C ARG A 31 2.62 12.85 -16.65
N PHE A 32 2.45 12.38 -15.41
CA PHE A 32 1.11 12.07 -14.86
C PHE A 32 0.73 12.87 -13.62
N VAL A 33 1.66 13.60 -13.01
CA VAL A 33 1.45 14.28 -11.73
C VAL A 33 1.76 15.77 -11.87
N ASP A 34 0.84 16.60 -11.42
CA ASP A 34 1.10 18.03 -11.24
C ASP A 34 2.27 18.23 -10.24
N SER A 35 3.31 18.93 -10.68
CA SER A 35 4.53 19.16 -9.90
C SER A 35 4.28 19.83 -8.56
N SER A 36 3.20 20.62 -8.42
CA SER A 36 2.79 21.26 -7.16
C SER A 36 2.33 20.27 -6.08
N ARG A 37 1.94 19.05 -6.48
CA ARG A 37 1.49 17.99 -5.57
C ARG A 37 2.63 17.12 -5.07
N VAL A 38 3.80 17.19 -5.71
CA VAL A 38 4.98 16.39 -5.36
C VAL A 38 5.75 17.12 -4.26
N PRO A 39 6.08 16.47 -3.14
CA PRO A 39 6.88 17.07 -2.07
C PRO A 39 8.38 17.12 -2.46
N SER A 40 8.70 17.77 -3.58
CA SER A 40 10.03 17.76 -4.20
C SER A 40 11.11 18.30 -3.27
N SER A 41 10.79 19.31 -2.45
CA SER A 41 11.74 19.89 -1.48
C SER A 41 12.19 18.89 -0.41
N TYR A 42 11.34 17.92 -0.06
CA TYR A 42 11.70 16.84 0.85
C TYR A 42 12.48 15.76 0.11
N ILE A 43 11.96 15.30 -1.04
CA ILE A 43 12.57 14.19 -1.80
C ILE A 43 14.00 14.55 -2.23
N SER A 44 14.26 15.80 -2.63
CA SER A 44 15.60 16.25 -3.05
C SER A 44 16.66 16.18 -1.95
N THR A 45 16.28 16.14 -0.67
CA THR A 45 17.24 16.01 0.45
C THR A 45 17.70 14.58 0.70
N LEU A 46 17.07 13.61 0.06
CA LEU A 46 17.30 12.18 0.30
C LEU A 46 18.38 11.63 -0.62
N THR A 47 18.96 10.49 -0.24
CA THR A 47 19.85 9.72 -1.11
C THR A 47 19.10 9.17 -2.34
N GLN A 48 19.81 8.86 -3.43
CA GLN A 48 19.20 8.33 -4.65
C GLN A 48 18.35 7.06 -4.40
N SER A 49 18.80 6.18 -3.52
CA SER A 49 18.05 4.99 -3.10
C SER A 49 16.74 5.36 -2.40
N GLN A 50 16.79 6.28 -1.44
CA GLN A 50 15.61 6.75 -0.72
C GLN A 50 14.64 7.53 -1.62
N GLN A 51 15.16 8.32 -2.57
CA GLN A 51 14.34 8.99 -3.58
C GLN A 51 13.56 7.99 -4.42
N THR A 52 14.22 6.92 -4.88
CA THR A 52 13.58 5.83 -5.62
C THR A 52 12.40 5.27 -4.82
N ILE A 53 12.61 4.94 -3.55
CA ILE A 53 11.56 4.42 -2.67
C ILE A 53 10.42 5.44 -2.47
N CYS A 54 10.74 6.71 -2.25
CA CYS A 54 9.73 7.76 -2.08
C CYS A 54 8.88 7.96 -3.33
N TYR A 55 9.47 7.92 -4.52
CA TYR A 55 8.70 8.01 -5.77
C TYR A 55 7.83 6.77 -5.99
N ARG A 56 8.30 5.57 -5.63
CA ARG A 56 7.46 4.37 -5.64
C ARG A 56 6.26 4.54 -4.72
N PHE A 57 6.46 4.93 -3.46
CA PHE A 57 5.36 5.23 -2.54
C PHE A 57 4.38 6.25 -3.14
N PHE A 58 4.91 7.35 -3.68
CA PHE A 58 4.10 8.40 -4.27
C PHE A 58 3.21 7.86 -5.39
N LEU A 59 3.81 7.20 -6.39
CA LEU A 59 3.11 6.72 -7.58
C LEU A 59 2.14 5.58 -7.25
N LEU A 60 2.50 4.66 -6.35
CA LEU A 60 1.61 3.58 -5.92
C LEU A 60 0.32 4.14 -5.31
N ALA A 61 0.44 5.09 -4.37
CA ALA A 61 -0.73 5.76 -3.78
C ALA A 61 -1.51 6.58 -4.81
N TYR A 62 -0.81 7.31 -5.68
CA TYR A 62 -1.45 8.14 -6.69
C TYR A 62 -2.28 7.29 -7.65
N PHE A 63 -1.72 6.23 -8.24
CA PHE A 63 -2.44 5.42 -9.21
C PHE A 63 -3.52 4.56 -8.59
N ILE A 64 -3.27 3.92 -7.43
CA ILE A 64 -4.30 3.07 -6.81
C ILE A 64 -5.55 3.87 -6.40
N THR A 65 -5.38 5.13 -6.04
CA THR A 65 -6.48 6.02 -5.66
C THR A 65 -7.10 6.77 -6.84
N GLY A 66 -6.60 6.59 -8.06
CA GLY A 66 -7.05 7.32 -9.25
C GLY A 66 -6.72 8.81 -9.19
N GLY A 67 -5.54 9.16 -8.66
CA GLY A 67 -5.01 10.52 -8.55
C GLY A 67 -5.60 11.34 -7.39
N ARG A 68 -6.51 10.77 -6.59
CA ARG A 68 -7.17 11.48 -5.48
C ARG A 68 -6.25 11.75 -4.31
N GLU A 69 -5.25 10.89 -4.07
CA GLU A 69 -4.27 11.08 -3.01
C GLU A 69 -2.87 11.27 -3.56
N ALA A 70 -2.18 12.29 -3.05
CA ALA A 70 -0.77 12.53 -3.26
C ALA A 70 -0.09 12.56 -1.88
N PRO A 71 0.84 11.62 -1.58
CA PRO A 71 1.52 11.60 -0.30
C PRO A 71 2.28 12.89 0.00
N ARG A 72 2.13 13.37 1.23
CA ARG A 72 2.85 14.55 1.76
C ARG A 72 4.22 14.12 2.30
N ALA A 73 5.14 15.09 2.42
CA ALA A 73 6.50 14.86 2.93
C ALA A 73 6.53 14.04 4.24
N MET A 74 5.73 14.42 5.25
CA MET A 74 5.67 13.69 6.53
C MET A 74 5.21 12.23 6.37
N GLN A 75 4.29 11.95 5.44
CA GLN A 75 3.80 10.59 5.20
C GLN A 75 4.88 9.73 4.51
N LEU A 76 5.58 10.32 3.53
CA LEU A 76 6.72 9.67 2.88
C LEU A 76 7.85 9.41 3.86
N GLN A 77 8.16 10.37 4.73
CA GLN A 77 9.19 10.22 5.77
C GLN A 77 8.87 9.07 6.73
N ALA A 78 7.62 8.97 7.18
CA ALA A 78 7.19 7.89 8.05
C ALA A 78 7.24 6.53 7.33
N ALA A 79 6.71 6.45 6.10
CA ALA A 79 6.70 5.23 5.31
C ALA A 79 8.13 4.76 4.97
N LEU A 80 9.04 5.68 4.65
CA LEU A 80 10.45 5.39 4.40
C LEU A 80 11.15 4.84 5.65
N ALA A 81 10.87 5.40 6.83
CA ALA A 81 11.41 4.85 8.08
C ALA A 81 10.95 3.40 8.31
N THR A 82 9.67 3.10 8.04
CA THR A 82 9.15 1.72 8.10
C THR A 82 9.81 0.80 7.09
N TYR A 83 10.01 1.26 5.84
CA TYR A 83 10.70 0.48 4.80
C TYR A 83 12.15 0.14 5.20
N GLU A 84 12.83 1.08 5.85
CA GLU A 84 14.18 0.89 6.39
C GLU A 84 14.20 0.04 7.68
N LYS A 85 13.07 -0.59 8.04
CA LYS A 85 12.92 -1.44 9.23
C LYS A 85 13.22 -0.71 10.53
N ARG A 86 12.93 0.59 10.58
CA ARG A 86 13.05 1.41 11.79
C ARG A 86 11.69 1.57 12.45
N ASP A 87 11.67 1.41 13.77
CA ASP A 87 10.52 1.79 14.58
C ASP A 87 10.26 3.29 14.45
N SER A 88 8.99 3.68 14.37
CA SER A 88 8.60 5.07 14.19
C SER A 88 7.39 5.45 15.04
N ALA A 89 7.42 6.68 15.57
CA ALA A 89 6.31 7.29 16.29
C ALA A 89 5.78 8.48 15.49
N VAL A 90 4.56 8.37 14.97
CA VAL A 90 3.92 9.41 14.16
C VAL A 90 2.86 10.13 14.99
N ILE A 91 3.22 11.28 15.56
CA ILE A 91 2.32 12.10 16.39
C ILE A 91 1.69 13.19 15.52
N THR A 92 0.41 13.01 15.17
CA THR A 92 -0.30 13.93 14.28
C THR A 92 -1.78 14.02 14.63
N ARG A 93 -2.39 15.18 14.31
CA ARG A 93 -3.84 15.40 14.46
C ARG A 93 -4.67 14.42 13.61
N THR A 94 -5.95 14.28 13.92
CA THR A 94 -6.90 13.56 13.06
C THR A 94 -6.94 14.19 11.66
N GLY A 95 -7.23 13.39 10.63
CA GLY A 95 -7.22 13.86 9.24
C GLY A 95 -5.85 14.10 8.62
N SER A 96 -4.74 13.88 9.35
CA SER A 96 -3.37 14.01 8.83
C SER A 96 -2.99 12.94 7.79
N GLY A 97 -3.83 11.91 7.62
CA GLY A 97 -3.60 10.82 6.68
C GLY A 97 -2.70 9.70 7.22
N LYS A 98 -2.82 9.35 8.51
CA LYS A 98 -2.11 8.22 9.12
C LYS A 98 -2.40 6.89 8.42
N THR A 99 -3.64 6.66 8.00
CA THR A 99 -4.03 5.45 7.25
C THR A 99 -3.23 5.30 5.95
N LEU A 100 -2.92 6.41 5.27
CA LEU A 100 -2.11 6.36 4.05
C LEU A 100 -0.68 5.89 4.34
N ILE A 101 -0.09 6.24 5.49
CA ILE A 101 1.26 5.77 5.86
C ILE A 101 1.28 4.24 5.94
N ILE A 102 0.27 3.64 6.58
CA ILE A 102 0.13 2.19 6.68
C ILE A 102 -0.08 1.58 5.29
N ALA A 103 -0.96 2.18 4.46
CA ALA A 103 -1.21 1.71 3.10
C ALA A 103 0.07 1.73 2.24
N LEU A 104 0.89 2.77 2.35
CA LEU A 104 2.14 2.91 1.61
C LEU A 104 3.09 1.75 1.91
N SER A 105 3.28 1.41 3.18
CA SER A 105 4.13 0.29 3.59
C SER A 105 3.66 -1.03 2.97
N ILE A 106 2.35 -1.28 2.95
CA ILE A 106 1.78 -2.51 2.38
C ILE A 106 1.85 -2.52 0.85
N LEU A 107 1.60 -1.37 0.19
CA LEU A 107 1.56 -1.28 -1.27
C LEU A 107 2.94 -1.52 -1.90
N LEU A 108 4.01 -1.08 -1.24
CA LEU A 108 5.38 -1.25 -1.72
C LEU A 108 5.87 -2.68 -1.53
N ASP A 109 5.48 -3.32 -0.43
CA ASP A 109 5.83 -4.71 -0.15
C ASP A 109 5.25 -5.66 -1.20
N ASN A 110 5.95 -6.78 -1.42
CA ASN A 110 5.42 -7.84 -2.24
C ASN A 110 4.22 -8.45 -1.50
N PRO A 111 3.05 -8.63 -2.12
CA PRO A 111 1.90 -9.22 -1.45
C PRO A 111 2.13 -10.60 -0.83
N SER A 112 3.17 -11.32 -1.28
CA SER A 112 3.58 -12.61 -0.73
C SER A 112 4.53 -12.52 0.49
N SER A 113 5.00 -11.32 0.87
CA SER A 113 6.06 -11.17 1.88
C SER A 113 5.60 -11.23 3.34
N GLY A 114 4.30 -11.15 3.61
CA GLY A 114 3.78 -11.28 4.97
C GLY A 114 2.40 -10.67 5.19
N ALA A 115 2.07 -10.43 6.46
CA ALA A 115 0.83 -9.79 6.88
C ALA A 115 1.13 -8.56 7.75
N THR A 116 0.33 -7.51 7.59
CA THR A 116 0.40 -6.31 8.42
C THR A 116 -0.76 -6.30 9.42
N ILE A 117 -0.46 -6.11 10.70
CA ILE A 117 -1.45 -6.04 11.77
C ILE A 117 -1.58 -4.59 12.23
N THR A 118 -2.79 -4.04 12.13
CA THR A 118 -3.12 -2.71 12.67
C THR A 118 -4.01 -2.87 13.89
N ILE A 119 -3.57 -2.34 15.03
CA ILE A 119 -4.32 -2.41 16.30
C ILE A 119 -5.00 -1.06 16.53
N SER A 120 -6.31 -1.09 16.77
CA SER A 120 -7.10 0.09 17.10
C SER A 120 -8.07 -0.24 18.23
N PRO A 121 -8.18 0.59 19.28
CA PRO A 121 -9.13 0.36 20.36
C PRO A 121 -10.59 0.69 19.96
N LEU A 122 -10.81 1.27 18.77
CA LEU A 122 -12.12 1.75 18.34
C LEU A 122 -12.71 0.83 17.27
N LYS A 123 -13.68 -0.01 17.66
CA LYS A 123 -14.35 -0.99 16.79
C LYS A 123 -14.90 -0.40 15.47
N ARG A 124 -15.60 0.74 15.55
CA ARG A 124 -16.12 1.44 14.35
C ARG A 124 -15.00 1.91 13.42
N LEU A 125 -13.86 2.33 13.98
CA LEU A 125 -12.71 2.76 13.21
C LEU A 125 -12.06 1.57 12.50
N GLN A 126 -11.95 0.42 13.16
CA GLN A 126 -11.43 -0.81 12.53
C GLN A 126 -12.22 -1.18 11.27
N LEU A 127 -13.56 -1.18 11.36
CA LEU A 127 -14.43 -1.49 10.22
C LEU A 127 -14.26 -0.48 9.08
N THR A 128 -14.20 0.81 9.41
CA THR A 128 -14.02 1.88 8.41
C THR A 128 -12.64 1.78 7.75
N GLN A 129 -11.58 1.53 8.51
CA GLN A 129 -10.23 1.36 7.98
C GLN A 129 -10.12 0.11 7.11
N ALA A 130 -10.69 -1.02 7.52
CA ALA A 130 -10.72 -2.24 6.70
C ALA A 130 -11.44 -2.00 5.36
N ALA A 131 -12.58 -1.29 5.40
CA ALA A 131 -13.29 -0.90 4.18
C ALA A 131 -12.46 0.04 3.29
N ASP A 132 -11.74 1.00 3.87
CA ASP A 132 -10.83 1.88 3.11
C ASP A 132 -9.68 1.09 2.47
N PHE A 133 -9.02 0.19 3.21
CA PHE A 133 -7.97 -0.67 2.66
C PHE A 133 -8.48 -1.50 1.48
N CYS A 134 -9.61 -2.19 1.63
CA CYS A 134 -10.20 -2.99 0.55
C CYS A 134 -10.66 -2.15 -0.65
N ASN A 135 -11.44 -1.08 -0.40
CA ASN A 135 -12.13 -0.39 -1.48
C ASN A 135 -11.26 0.66 -2.16
N LYS A 136 -10.46 1.40 -1.40
CA LYS A 136 -9.66 2.53 -1.88
C LYS A 136 -8.25 2.12 -2.25
N TYR A 137 -7.59 1.30 -1.43
CA TYR A 137 -6.20 0.89 -1.66
C TYR A 137 -6.07 -0.49 -2.28
N LYS A 138 -7.19 -1.22 -2.48
CA LYS A 138 -7.21 -2.59 -3.03
C LYS A 138 -6.30 -3.55 -2.25
N ILE A 139 -6.15 -3.30 -0.95
CA ILE A 139 -5.44 -4.17 -0.02
C ILE A 139 -6.49 -5.04 0.64
N ASN A 140 -6.38 -6.37 0.49
CA ASN A 140 -7.24 -7.29 1.21
C ASN A 140 -7.06 -7.10 2.71
N THR A 141 -8.14 -6.85 3.43
CA THR A 141 -8.10 -6.55 4.86
C THR A 141 -9.37 -7.04 5.53
N ILE A 142 -9.22 -7.50 6.77
CA ILE A 142 -10.32 -7.93 7.62
C ILE A 142 -10.18 -7.28 8.99
N ALA A 143 -11.31 -6.82 9.53
CA ALA A 143 -11.38 -6.34 10.90
C ALA A 143 -11.70 -7.51 11.83
N ILE A 144 -10.89 -7.68 12.89
CA ILE A 144 -11.07 -8.72 13.90
C ILE A 144 -11.36 -8.04 15.23
N ASN A 145 -12.51 -8.37 15.84
CA ASN A 145 -12.97 -7.84 17.13
C ASN A 145 -13.88 -8.85 17.85
N ASP A 146 -14.58 -8.39 18.88
CA ASP A 146 -15.49 -9.16 19.72
C ASP A 146 -16.70 -9.75 18.97
N ASP A 147 -17.10 -9.17 17.82
CA ASP A 147 -18.17 -9.72 16.97
C ASP A 147 -17.65 -10.77 15.97
N THR A 148 -16.33 -10.94 15.85
CA THR A 148 -15.77 -11.89 14.88
C THR A 148 -16.10 -13.33 15.27
N SER A 149 -16.58 -14.11 14.30
CA SER A 149 -16.88 -15.52 14.51
C SER A 149 -15.65 -16.28 15.02
N ARG A 150 -15.88 -17.12 16.04
CA ARG A 150 -14.84 -17.98 16.64
C ARG A 150 -14.79 -19.37 16.01
N THR A 151 -15.63 -19.64 15.00
CA THR A 151 -15.70 -20.96 14.37
C THR A 151 -14.48 -21.23 13.51
N GLN A 152 -13.91 -22.43 13.57
CA GLN A 152 -12.76 -22.82 12.75
C GLN A 152 -13.00 -22.57 11.25
N LYS A 153 -14.23 -22.86 10.78
CA LYS A 153 -14.67 -22.61 9.41
C LYS A 153 -14.41 -21.16 8.97
N PHE A 154 -14.76 -20.18 9.81
CA PHE A 154 -14.54 -18.76 9.49
C PHE A 154 -13.05 -18.45 9.33
N TRP A 155 -12.20 -18.94 10.24
CA TRP A 155 -10.77 -18.69 10.20
C TRP A 155 -10.08 -19.34 9.00
N ASP A 156 -10.50 -20.56 8.65
CA ASP A 156 -10.02 -21.27 7.46
C ASP A 156 -10.42 -20.58 6.15
N GLU A 157 -11.62 -19.99 6.10
CA GLU A 157 -12.16 -19.30 4.92
C GLU A 157 -11.67 -17.86 4.76
N MET A 158 -11.35 -17.18 5.86
CA MET A 158 -11.08 -15.73 5.84
C MET A 158 -9.63 -15.37 6.09
N ILE A 159 -8.86 -16.17 6.84
CA ILE A 159 -7.51 -15.83 7.28
C ILE A 159 -6.49 -16.81 6.74
N TYR A 160 -6.56 -18.06 7.18
CA TYR A 160 -5.55 -19.07 6.86
C TYR A 160 -6.13 -20.46 7.09
N ASN A 161 -6.13 -21.28 6.05
CA ASN A 161 -6.55 -22.66 6.16
C ASN A 161 -5.40 -23.48 6.76
N VAL A 162 -5.58 -23.93 8.01
CA VAL A 162 -4.54 -24.64 8.76
C VAL A 162 -4.20 -25.99 8.12
N PHE A 163 -5.19 -26.68 7.56
CA PHE A 163 -5.01 -28.01 6.96
C PHE A 163 -4.35 -27.93 5.58
N ALA A 164 -4.79 -26.99 4.75
CA ALA A 164 -4.21 -26.76 3.43
C ALA A 164 -2.91 -25.94 3.48
N ARG A 165 -2.53 -25.44 4.66
CA ARG A 165 -1.35 -24.58 4.91
C ARG A 165 -1.23 -23.43 3.93
N CYS A 166 -2.34 -22.77 3.64
CA CYS A 166 -2.35 -21.66 2.69
C CYS A 166 -3.45 -20.65 3.04
N PRO A 167 -3.27 -19.39 2.61
CA PRO A 167 -4.34 -18.41 2.63
C PRO A 167 -5.52 -18.85 1.74
N PRO A 168 -6.76 -18.49 2.11
CA PRO A 168 -7.94 -18.69 1.28
C PRO A 168 -7.81 -18.05 -0.11
N ASP A 169 -8.59 -18.54 -1.08
CA ASP A 169 -8.58 -18.04 -2.47
C ASP A 169 -8.82 -16.53 -2.57
N PHE A 170 -9.55 -15.95 -1.60
CA PHE A 170 -9.71 -14.52 -1.43
C PHE A 170 -8.37 -13.75 -1.44
N TRP A 171 -7.32 -14.32 -0.82
CA TRP A 171 -5.97 -13.77 -0.78
C TRP A 171 -5.11 -14.16 -1.99
N ARG A 172 -5.50 -15.21 -2.74
CA ARG A 172 -4.72 -15.74 -3.86
C ARG A 172 -4.79 -14.89 -5.13
N ASN A 173 -5.82 -14.07 -5.31
CA ASN A 173 -5.90 -13.14 -6.46
C ASN A 173 -4.83 -12.03 -6.45
N ILE A 174 -4.02 -11.94 -5.40
CA ILE A 174 -2.88 -11.00 -5.29
C ILE A 174 -1.54 -11.73 -5.52
N VAL A 175 -1.52 -13.05 -5.36
CA VAL A 175 -0.37 -13.90 -5.66
C VAL A 175 -0.54 -14.35 -7.10
N GLY A 176 -0.10 -13.51 -8.06
CA GLY A 176 -0.07 -13.89 -9.46
C GLY A 176 0.49 -15.30 -9.60
N LYS A 177 -0.25 -16.17 -10.28
CA LYS A 177 0.34 -17.38 -10.84
C LYS A 177 1.39 -17.00 -11.87
#